data_AF-A0A5J4UCK4-F1
#
_entry.id   AF-A0A5J4UCK4-F1
#
_cell.length_a   1.000
_cell.length_b   1.000
_cell.length_c   1.000
_cell.angle_alpha   90.00
_cell.angle_beta   90.00
_cell.angle_gamma   90.00
#
_symmetry.space_group_name_H-M   'P 1'
#
loop_
_entity.id
_entity.type
_entity.pdbx_description
1 polymer ?
#
loop_
_entity_poly.entity_id
_entity_poly.type
_entity_poly.pdbx_seq_one_letter_code
_entity_poly.pdbx_strand_id
1 'polypeptide(L)'
;MQGVVPIAEEDNNNPLQTQQELKVPSADEVEEIFSIKQLTQQEQIESINQLCIRVQNIDKQELFFGIQVSFFTSIVQYIGCGQTGPELALLELVDILTDIGTPMNLNQNAYETNRLYNEMHYSGLIDKIHELLFQEITQEQEKDGQLPISEKIIKLSRIYF
;
A
#
# COMPACT_ATOMS: atom_id res chain seq x y z
N MET A 1 18.36 59.48 -22.18
CA MET A 1 17.93 59.46 -20.77
C MET A 1 16.63 58.68 -20.71
N GLN A 2 16.71 57.39 -20.40
CA GLN A 2 15.55 56.52 -20.20
C GLN A 2 15.61 56.05 -18.74
N GLY A 3 14.57 56.39 -17.97
CA GLY A 3 14.40 55.96 -16.59
C GLY A 3 13.92 54.51 -16.56
N VAL A 4 14.60 53.70 -15.75
CA VAL A 4 14.23 52.30 -15.49
C VAL A 4 13.31 52.27 -14.27
N VAL A 5 12.14 51.65 -14.46
CA VAL A 5 11.12 51.36 -13.44
C VAL A 5 11.63 50.26 -12.50
N PRO A 6 11.38 50.32 -11.18
CA PRO A 6 11.79 49.25 -10.28
C PRO A 6 10.89 48.02 -10.45
N ILE A 7 11.51 46.85 -10.62
CA ILE A 7 10.84 45.55 -10.59
C ILE A 7 10.64 45.22 -9.10
N ALA A 8 9.39 44.99 -8.71
CA ALA A 8 9.05 44.50 -7.38
C ALA A 8 9.65 43.10 -7.19
N GLU A 9 10.37 42.91 -6.08
CA GLU A 9 10.74 41.59 -5.58
C GLU A 9 9.45 40.89 -5.14
N GLU A 10 8.94 39.99 -5.99
CA GLU A 10 8.02 38.96 -5.54
C GLU A 10 8.82 37.94 -4.73
N ASP A 11 8.73 38.12 -3.43
CA ASP A 11 9.09 37.18 -2.38
C ASP A 11 8.33 35.85 -2.62
N ASN A 12 8.93 34.98 -3.43
CA ASN A 12 8.48 33.61 -3.66
C ASN A 12 8.82 32.75 -2.43
N ASN A 13 8.20 33.08 -1.31
CA ASN A 13 8.07 32.19 -0.18
C ASN A 13 6.92 31.23 -0.46
N ASN A 14 7.24 30.08 -1.04
CA ASN A 14 6.38 28.90 -0.98
C ASN A 14 7.19 27.72 -0.40
N PRO A 15 6.52 26.85 0.36
CA PRO A 15 6.98 26.46 1.69
C PRO A 15 7.54 25.04 1.67
N LEU A 16 8.47 24.76 2.58
CA LEU A 16 8.67 23.45 3.21
C LEU A 16 8.29 22.24 2.32
N GLN A 17 9.13 21.93 1.33
CA GLN A 17 9.33 20.54 0.95
C GLN A 17 10.02 19.86 2.14
N THR A 18 9.21 19.44 3.12
CA THR A 18 9.67 18.56 4.18
C THR A 18 10.15 17.30 3.47
N GLN A 19 11.46 17.08 3.44
CA GLN A 19 12.03 15.81 3.06
C GLN A 19 11.36 14.77 3.96
N GLN A 20 10.39 14.02 3.44
CA GLN A 20 9.89 12.85 4.13
C GLN A 20 11.10 11.92 4.26
N GLU A 21 11.61 11.76 5.47
CA GLU A 21 12.58 10.71 5.75
C GLU A 21 11.98 9.40 5.22
N LEU A 22 12.73 8.71 4.36
CA LEU A 22 12.36 7.42 3.79
C LEU A 22 12.41 6.38 4.92
N LYS A 23 11.41 6.41 5.80
CA LYS A 23 11.27 5.52 6.95
C LYS A 23 10.33 4.38 6.59
N VAL A 24 10.71 3.17 6.99
CA VAL A 24 9.88 1.97 6.87
C VAL A 24 8.51 2.19 7.53
N PRO A 25 7.39 1.88 6.83
CA PRO A 25 6.06 2.00 7.40
C PRO A 25 5.85 1.18 8.67
N SER A 26 5.15 1.76 9.66
CA SER A 26 4.78 1.09 10.90
C SER A 26 3.27 0.87 11.03
N ALA A 27 2.90 -0.07 11.91
CA ALA A 27 1.51 -0.37 12.28
C ALA A 27 0.73 0.89 12.69
N ASP A 28 1.33 1.72 13.55
CA ASP A 28 0.75 2.97 14.04
C ASP A 28 0.33 3.90 12.90
N GLU A 29 1.08 3.97 11.80
CA GLU A 29 0.74 4.84 10.66
C GLU A 29 -0.53 4.36 9.95
N VAL A 30 -0.73 3.04 9.84
CA VAL A 30 -1.98 2.49 9.29
C VAL A 30 -3.14 2.77 10.26
N GLU A 31 -2.93 2.56 11.55
CA GLU A 31 -3.95 2.81 12.58
C GLU A 31 -4.37 4.29 12.64
N GLU A 32 -3.42 5.21 12.49
CA GLU A 32 -3.67 6.66 12.43
C GLU A 32 -4.59 7.02 11.25
N ILE A 33 -4.33 6.47 10.06
CA ILE A 33 -5.16 6.70 8.86
C ILE A 33 -6.62 6.32 9.09
N PHE A 34 -6.87 5.20 9.78
CA PHE A 34 -8.21 4.66 10.00
C PHE A 34 -8.82 5.04 11.36
N SER A 35 -8.15 5.88 12.14
CA SER A 35 -8.67 6.35 13.42
C SER A 35 -9.95 7.20 13.22
N ILE A 36 -10.98 6.92 14.02
CA ILE A 36 -12.42 7.22 13.79
C ILE A 36 -12.80 8.71 13.60
N LYS A 37 -11.86 9.67 13.63
CA LYS A 37 -12.20 11.12 13.57
C LYS A 37 -11.22 12.02 12.82
N GLN A 38 -10.26 11.48 12.08
CA GLN A 38 -9.19 12.33 11.54
C GLN A 38 -9.27 12.59 10.03
N LEU A 39 -9.74 11.64 9.22
CA LEU A 39 -9.65 11.74 7.76
C LEU A 39 -10.95 11.31 7.07
N THR A 40 -11.28 11.99 5.98
CA THR A 40 -12.27 11.55 4.98
C THR A 40 -11.73 10.36 4.17
N GLN A 41 -12.60 9.64 3.46
CA GLN A 41 -12.15 8.53 2.60
C GLN A 41 -11.10 8.97 1.58
N GLN A 42 -11.24 10.18 1.01
CA GLN A 42 -10.28 10.71 0.05
C GLN A 42 -8.91 10.94 0.69
N GLU A 43 -8.88 11.56 1.88
CA GLU A 43 -7.64 11.78 2.63
C GLU A 43 -6.99 10.46 3.08
N GLN A 44 -7.80 9.45 3.42
CA GLN A 44 -7.30 8.10 3.71
C GLN A 44 -6.63 7.48 2.48
N ILE A 45 -7.28 7.54 1.31
CA ILE A 45 -6.72 7.04 0.05
C ILE A 45 -5.41 7.77 -0.27
N GLU A 46 -5.37 9.10 -0.14
CA GLU A 46 -4.16 9.89 -0.34
C GLU A 46 -3.05 9.49 0.62
N SER A 47 -3.36 9.26 1.89
CA SER A 47 -2.38 8.85 2.90
C SER A 47 -1.82 7.46 2.61
N ILE A 48 -2.66 6.50 2.20
CA ILE A 48 -2.22 5.16 1.78
C ILE A 48 -1.38 5.24 0.49
N ASN A 49 -1.76 6.10 -0.46
CA ASN A 49 -0.96 6.30 -1.66
C ASN A 49 0.43 6.89 -1.35
N GLN A 50 0.55 7.75 -0.34
CA GLN A 50 1.86 8.20 0.15
C GLN A 50 2.66 7.03 0.75
N LEU A 51 2.02 6.10 1.48
CA LEU A 51 2.67 4.86 1.93
C LEU A 51 3.15 4.01 0.74
N CYS A 52 2.33 3.85 -0.30
CA CYS A 52 2.71 3.12 -1.52
C CYS A 52 3.95 3.73 -2.18
N ILE A 53 3.94 5.05 -2.39
CA ILE A 53 5.07 5.78 -2.96
C ILE A 53 6.30 5.59 -2.08
N ARG A 54 6.18 5.71 -0.76
CA ARG A 54 7.30 5.57 0.16
C ARG A 54 7.89 4.15 0.13
N VAL A 55 7.04 3.11 0.16
CA VAL A 55 7.47 1.70 0.06
C VAL A 55 8.24 1.44 -1.23
N GLN A 56 7.81 2.00 -2.36
CA GLN A 56 8.50 1.84 -3.64
C GLN A 56 9.86 2.55 -3.70
N ASN A 57 10.09 3.55 -2.84
CA ASN A 57 11.31 4.37 -2.84
C ASN A 57 12.30 4.01 -1.72
N ILE A 58 11.91 3.19 -0.74
CA ILE A 58 12.81 2.68 0.31
C ILE A 58 13.71 1.58 -0.26
N ASP A 59 14.95 1.49 0.25
CA ASP A 59 15.84 0.38 -0.10
C ASP A 59 15.20 -0.97 0.24
N LYS A 60 15.24 -1.92 -0.71
CA LYS A 60 14.57 -3.21 -0.53
C LYS A 60 15.06 -3.94 0.71
N GLN A 61 16.36 -3.92 1.03
CA GLN A 61 16.88 -4.59 2.23
C GLN A 61 16.32 -3.92 3.49
N GLU A 62 16.29 -2.60 3.53
CA GLU A 62 15.71 -1.87 4.66
C GLU A 62 14.23 -2.22 4.86
N LEU A 63 13.46 -2.30 3.77
CA LEU A 63 12.06 -2.73 3.81
C LEU A 63 11.93 -4.19 4.29
N PHE A 64 12.73 -5.09 3.72
CA PHE A 64 12.78 -6.51 4.08
C PHE A 64 13.10 -6.71 5.55
N PHE A 65 13.97 -5.88 6.13
CA PHE A 65 14.40 -5.98 7.52
C PHE A 65 13.54 -5.18 8.50
N GLY A 66 12.93 -4.09 8.06
CA GLY A 66 12.19 -3.16 8.90
C GLY A 66 10.70 -3.43 9.04
N ILE A 67 10.04 -4.00 8.01
CA ILE A 67 8.62 -4.35 8.11
C ILE A 67 8.44 -5.52 9.09
N GLN A 68 7.46 -5.38 9.98
CA GLN A 68 7.14 -6.34 11.03
C GLN A 68 5.73 -6.90 10.84
N VAL A 69 5.47 -8.10 11.37
CA VAL A 69 4.13 -8.72 11.42
C VAL A 69 3.03 -7.72 11.83
N SER A 70 3.29 -6.86 12.82
CA SER A 70 2.30 -5.89 13.32
C SER A 70 1.78 -4.95 12.23
N PHE A 71 2.63 -4.53 11.30
CA PHE A 71 2.22 -3.69 10.18
C PHE A 71 1.15 -4.38 9.32
N PHE A 72 1.38 -5.65 9.00
CA PHE A 72 0.41 -6.45 8.25
C PHE A 72 -0.85 -6.75 9.06
N THR A 73 -0.72 -6.98 10.38
CA THR A 73 -1.87 -7.14 11.27
C THR A 73 -2.78 -5.91 11.24
N SER A 74 -2.22 -4.69 11.25
CA SER A 74 -3.00 -3.46 11.11
C SER A 74 -3.67 -3.37 9.73
N ILE A 75 -2.99 -3.77 8.65
CA ILE A 75 -3.63 -3.86 7.32
C ILE A 75 -4.83 -4.83 7.35
N VAL A 76 -4.67 -6.02 7.91
CA VAL A 76 -5.75 -7.03 8.03
C VAL A 76 -6.97 -6.46 8.76
N GLN A 77 -6.75 -5.68 9.81
CA GLN A 77 -7.81 -5.05 10.59
C GLN A 77 -8.65 -4.08 9.75
N TYR A 78 -8.04 -3.35 8.81
CA TYR A 78 -8.70 -2.25 8.10
C TYR A 78 -9.10 -2.54 6.66
N ILE A 79 -8.59 -3.62 6.05
CA ILE A 79 -8.94 -3.99 4.67
C ILE A 79 -10.40 -4.49 4.53
N GLY A 80 -11.05 -4.84 5.64
CA GLY A 80 -12.49 -5.13 5.70
C GLY A 80 -12.92 -6.18 4.67
N CYS A 81 -13.80 -5.77 3.76
CA CYS A 81 -14.31 -6.60 2.66
C CYS A 81 -13.70 -6.22 1.30
N GLY A 82 -12.75 -5.27 1.26
CA GLY A 82 -12.15 -4.76 0.03
C GLY A 82 -13.16 -4.01 -0.86
N GLN A 83 -14.12 -3.30 -0.29
CA GLN A 83 -15.22 -2.65 -1.05
C GLN A 83 -15.13 -1.13 -1.06
N THR A 84 -14.50 -0.53 -0.06
CA THR A 84 -14.36 0.93 0.01
C THR A 84 -13.07 1.39 -0.67
N GLY A 85 -13.01 2.66 -1.08
CA GLY A 85 -11.81 3.24 -1.68
C GLY A 85 -10.54 3.06 -0.83
N PRO A 86 -10.57 3.36 0.49
CA PRO A 86 -9.43 3.11 1.38
C PRO A 86 -9.02 1.64 1.48
N GLU A 87 -9.99 0.71 1.52
CA GLU A 87 -9.69 -0.73 1.55
C GLU A 87 -9.02 -1.21 0.24
N LEU A 88 -9.48 -0.70 -0.91
CA LEU A 88 -8.86 -0.99 -2.21
C LEU A 88 -7.44 -0.39 -2.30
N ALA A 89 -7.21 0.78 -1.69
CA ALA A 89 -5.87 1.36 -1.61
C ALA A 89 -4.94 0.54 -0.70
N LEU A 90 -5.44 -0.03 0.41
CA LEU A 90 -4.67 -0.99 1.21
C LEU A 90 -4.31 -2.25 0.40
N LEU A 91 -5.24 -2.76 -0.42
CA LEU A 91 -4.93 -3.88 -1.33
C LEU A 91 -3.81 -3.53 -2.31
N GLU A 92 -3.77 -2.31 -2.84
CA GLU A 92 -2.65 -1.83 -3.68
C GLU A 92 -1.32 -1.82 -2.93
N LEU A 93 -1.32 -1.34 -1.67
CA LEU A 93 -0.12 -1.36 -0.83
C LEU A 93 0.41 -2.78 -0.61
N VAL A 94 -0.49 -3.75 -0.38
CA VAL A 94 -0.14 -5.16 -0.23
C VAL A 94 0.42 -5.73 -1.54
N ASP A 95 -0.20 -5.42 -2.67
CA ASP A 95 0.22 -5.84 -4.01
C ASP A 95 1.66 -5.36 -4.32
N ILE A 96 1.97 -4.11 -3.99
CA ILE A 96 3.33 -3.56 -4.10
C ILE A 96 4.32 -4.31 -3.20
N LEU A 97 3.94 -4.60 -1.95
CA LEU A 97 4.80 -5.32 -1.01
C LEU A 97 5.06 -6.76 -1.45
N THR A 98 4.08 -7.43 -2.06
CA THR A 98 4.23 -8.76 -2.64
C THR A 98 5.17 -8.73 -3.84
N ASP A 99 5.05 -7.77 -4.73
CA ASP A 99 5.97 -7.59 -5.87
C ASP A 99 7.42 -7.36 -5.41
N ILE A 100 7.61 -6.56 -4.35
CA ILE A 100 8.94 -6.33 -3.77
C ILE A 100 9.47 -7.60 -3.11
N GLY A 101 8.60 -8.34 -2.41
CA GLY A 101 8.91 -9.58 -1.71
C GLY A 101 9.19 -10.77 -2.62
N THR A 102 8.74 -10.73 -3.88
CA THR A 102 8.94 -11.81 -4.84
C THR A 102 10.42 -11.87 -5.29
N PRO A 103 11.11 -13.00 -5.11
CA PRO A 103 12.53 -13.08 -5.41
C PRO A 103 12.81 -12.95 -6.92
N MET A 104 13.51 -11.88 -7.31
CA MET A 104 13.96 -11.67 -8.70
C MET A 104 15.06 -12.63 -9.16
N ASN A 105 15.70 -13.40 -8.26
CA ASN A 105 16.79 -14.32 -8.61
C ASN A 105 16.81 -15.58 -7.74
N LEU A 106 16.69 -16.75 -8.38
CA LEU A 106 16.76 -18.10 -7.79
C LEU A 106 18.12 -18.47 -7.16
N ASN A 107 19.09 -17.54 -7.13
CA ASN A 107 20.47 -17.79 -6.71
C ASN A 107 20.79 -17.29 -5.29
N GLN A 108 19.85 -16.67 -4.58
CA GLN A 108 20.00 -16.29 -3.18
C GLN A 108 19.30 -17.33 -2.29
N ASN A 109 19.88 -17.59 -1.12
CA ASN A 109 19.41 -18.61 -0.17
C ASN A 109 17.89 -18.53 0.01
N ALA A 110 17.20 -19.61 -0.37
CA ALA A 110 15.73 -19.72 -0.37
C ALA A 110 15.06 -19.30 0.96
N TYR A 111 15.81 -19.39 2.08
CA TYR A 111 15.38 -19.02 3.43
C TYR A 111 15.25 -17.50 3.68
N GLU A 112 16.07 -16.65 3.04
CA GLU A 112 16.00 -15.19 3.23
C GLU A 112 15.00 -14.55 2.26
N THR A 113 14.83 -15.15 1.08
CA THR A 113 13.94 -14.71 -0.01
C THR A 113 12.45 -14.79 0.29
N ASN A 114 12.03 -15.27 1.46
CA ASN A 114 10.61 -15.37 1.82
C ASN A 114 10.23 -14.63 3.10
N ARG A 115 11.07 -13.71 3.60
CA ARG A 115 10.77 -13.01 4.86
C ARG A 115 9.46 -12.23 4.79
N LEU A 116 9.28 -11.35 3.79
CA LEU A 116 8.05 -10.55 3.69
C LEU A 116 6.81 -11.44 3.57
N TYR A 117 6.88 -12.51 2.76
CA TYR A 117 5.80 -13.49 2.66
C TYR A 117 5.49 -14.17 4.00
N ASN A 118 6.51 -14.56 4.77
CA ASN A 118 6.33 -15.16 6.09
C ASN A 118 5.67 -14.16 7.07
N GLU A 119 6.08 -12.89 7.05
CA GLU A 119 5.48 -11.85 7.90
C GLU A 119 3.99 -11.63 7.52
N MET A 120 3.67 -11.60 6.22
CA MET A 120 2.28 -11.56 5.73
C MET A 120 1.50 -12.80 6.17
N HIS A 121 2.08 -14.00 6.06
CA HIS A 121 1.45 -15.24 6.47
C HIS A 121 1.17 -15.26 7.99
N TYR A 122 2.15 -14.92 8.82
CA TYR A 122 2.00 -14.91 10.28
C TYR A 122 1.01 -13.84 10.79
N SER A 123 0.83 -12.75 10.05
CA SER A 123 -0.19 -11.74 10.37
C SER A 123 -1.63 -12.19 10.05
N GLY A 124 -1.80 -13.28 9.29
CA GLY A 124 -3.10 -13.70 8.75
C GLY A 124 -3.52 -12.94 7.48
N LEU A 125 -2.64 -12.11 6.91
CA LEU A 125 -2.94 -11.37 5.69
C LEU A 125 -3.19 -12.30 4.50
N ILE A 126 -2.39 -13.35 4.34
CA ILE A 126 -2.57 -14.31 3.25
C ILE A 126 -3.94 -15.02 3.37
N ASP A 127 -4.34 -15.41 4.59
CA ASP A 127 -5.66 -16.00 4.84
C ASP A 127 -6.78 -15.00 4.54
N LYS A 128 -6.59 -13.73 4.89
CA LYS A 128 -7.56 -12.66 4.59
C LYS A 128 -7.70 -12.42 3.08
N ILE A 129 -6.60 -12.40 2.33
CA ILE A 129 -6.61 -12.26 0.87
C ILE A 129 -7.30 -13.46 0.22
N HIS A 130 -7.05 -14.68 0.70
CA HIS A 130 -7.73 -15.88 0.24
C HIS A 130 -9.24 -15.82 0.49
N GLU A 131 -9.68 -15.37 1.67
CA GLU A 131 -11.09 -15.15 2.00
C GLU A 131 -11.75 -14.17 1.00
N LEU A 132 -11.12 -13.01 0.79
CA LEU A 132 -11.60 -11.98 -0.14
C LEU A 132 -11.69 -12.50 -1.58
N LEU A 133 -10.68 -13.25 -2.03
CA LEU A 133 -10.64 -13.84 -3.37
C LEU A 133 -11.79 -14.82 -3.57
N PHE A 134 -12.02 -15.71 -2.61
CA PHE A 134 -13.09 -16.69 -2.67
C PHE A 134 -14.48 -16.04 -2.67
N GLN A 135 -14.67 -14.99 -1.85
CA GLN A 135 -15.91 -14.21 -1.82
C GLN A 135 -16.20 -13.55 -3.17
N GLU A 136 -15.21 -12.91 -3.78
CA GLU A 136 -15.38 -12.25 -5.08
C GLU A 136 -15.67 -13.24 -6.21
N ILE A 137 -14.95 -14.37 -6.27
CA ILE A 137 -15.22 -15.42 -7.27
C ILE A 137 -16.64 -15.97 -7.13
N THR A 138 -17.11 -16.20 -5.89
CA THR A 138 -18.47 -16.70 -5.65
C THR A 138 -19.52 -15.69 -6.09
N GLN A 139 -19.33 -14.40 -5.76
CA GLN A 139 -20.24 -13.33 -6.18
C GLN A 139 -20.29 -13.15 -7.70
N GLU A 140 -19.16 -13.32 -8.40
CA GLU A 140 -19.11 -13.28 -9.86
C GLU A 140 -19.82 -14.49 -10.50
N GLN A 141 -19.69 -15.69 -9.92
CA GLN A 141 -20.37 -16.89 -10.43
C GLN A 141 -21.90 -16.84 -10.28
N GLU A 142 -22.40 -16.11 -9.28
CA GLU A 142 -23.84 -15.87 -9.08
C GLU A 142 -24.44 -14.87 -10.08
N LYS A 143 -23.59 -14.04 -10.73
CA LYS A 143 -24.02 -13.14 -11.81
C LYS A 143 -24.05 -13.92 -13.11
N ASP A 144 -25.24 -14.42 -13.45
CA ASP A 144 -25.53 -15.20 -14.65
C ASP A 144 -25.15 -14.43 -15.94
N GLY A 145 -23.90 -14.58 -16.41
CA GLY A 145 -23.37 -13.91 -17.61
C GLY A 145 -21.84 -13.87 -17.67
N GLN A 146 -21.28 -13.91 -18.88
CA GLN A 146 -19.85 -13.69 -19.15
C GLN A 146 -19.47 -12.22 -18.87
N LEU A 147 -19.45 -11.82 -17.60
CA LEU A 147 -18.80 -10.57 -17.21
C LEU A 147 -17.28 -10.76 -17.26
N PRO A 148 -16.52 -9.71 -17.63
CA PRO A 148 -15.07 -9.74 -17.51
C PRO A 148 -14.70 -9.94 -16.03
N ILE A 149 -13.67 -10.78 -15.78
CA ILE A 149 -13.12 -11.01 -14.44
C ILE A 149 -12.85 -9.66 -13.77
N SER A 150 -13.36 -9.48 -12.55
CA SER A 150 -13.21 -8.21 -11.84
C SER A 150 -11.73 -7.88 -11.61
N GLU A 151 -11.38 -6.61 -11.72
CA GLU A 151 -10.01 -6.13 -11.46
C GLU A 151 -9.53 -6.50 -10.05
N LYS A 152 -10.46 -6.55 -9.09
CA LYS A 152 -10.23 -7.00 -7.73
C LYS A 152 -9.83 -8.48 -7.67
N ILE A 153 -10.47 -9.38 -8.43
CA ILE A 153 -10.06 -10.80 -8.51
C ILE A 153 -8.65 -10.92 -9.07
N ILE A 154 -8.32 -10.15 -10.11
CA ILE A 154 -6.97 -10.15 -10.72
C ILE A 154 -5.93 -9.73 -9.68
N LYS A 155 -6.18 -8.63 -8.95
CA LYS A 155 -5.28 -8.11 -7.92
C LYS A 155 -5.10 -9.08 -6.75
N LEU A 156 -6.20 -9.60 -6.20
CA LEU A 156 -6.16 -10.58 -5.12
C LEU A 156 -5.44 -11.87 -5.53
N SER A 157 -5.61 -12.29 -6.79
CA SER A 157 -4.89 -13.46 -7.33
C SER A 157 -3.38 -13.22 -7.40
N ARG A 158 -2.94 -12.03 -7.83
CA ARG A 158 -1.51 -11.66 -7.86
C ARG A 158 -0.89 -11.57 -6.47
N ILE A 159 -1.65 -11.11 -5.47
CA ILE A 159 -1.17 -11.10 -4.09
C ILE A 159 -1.00 -12.54 -3.56
N TYR A 160 -1.89 -13.46 -3.96
CA TYR A 160 -1.96 -14.81 -3.40
C TYR A 160 -1.05 -15.84 -4.09
N PHE A 161 -0.82 -15.71 -5.40
CA PHE A 161 -0.08 -16.67 -6.24
C PHE A 161 1.24 -16.11 -6.76
#